data_AF-A0A920U3N2-F1
#
_entry.id   AF-A0A920U3N2-F1
#
_cell.length_a   1.000
_cell.length_b   1.000
_cell.length_c   1.000
_cell.angle_alpha   90.00
_cell.angle_beta   90.00
_cell.angle_gamma   90.00
#
_symmetry.space_group_name_H-M   'P 1'
#
loop_
_entity.id
_entity.type
_entity.pdbx_description
1 polymer ?
#
loop_
_entity_poly.entity_id
_entity_poly.type
_entity_poly.pdbx_seq_one_letter_code
_entity_poly.pdbx_strand_id
1 'polypeptide(L)'
;MMVSHCAGQTERIKLAPAVLVTPLYDPARLLAEIGMADCLSNGRLALGLGSGYQPYEFDRFHRELDNARPMLGEFIDMLDLAFLEETFEFHGEHYDLPSTHISARPVNGLPQIWIAGDHEYGHRLCARKAMCRFLPAAGWAPTTNARNVNSSPKSYPPKGRDPETMPLPVQRFMGVTKHMKKRLPMSTMPVTRCVWHRL
;
A
#
# COMPACT_ATOMS: atom_id res chain seq x y z
N MET A 1 14.18 3.92 1.48
CA MET A 1 15.43 3.98 0.67
C MET A 1 15.21 4.11 -0.84
N MET A 2 14.68 3.12 -1.57
CA MET A 2 14.57 3.20 -3.05
C MET A 2 13.75 4.42 -3.52
N VAL A 3 12.61 4.67 -2.89
CA VAL A 3 11.77 5.85 -3.19
C VAL A 3 12.56 7.15 -3.02
N SER A 4 13.31 7.29 -1.92
CA SER A 4 14.15 8.46 -1.65
C SER A 4 15.23 8.68 -2.71
N HIS A 5 15.83 7.60 -3.23
CA HIS A 5 16.78 7.69 -4.33
C HIS A 5 16.11 8.18 -5.62
N CYS A 6 14.99 7.57 -6.02
CA CYS A 6 14.25 7.96 -7.22
C CYS A 6 13.63 9.36 -7.12
N ALA A 7 13.38 9.85 -5.90
CA ALA A 7 12.84 11.19 -5.65
C ALA A 7 13.76 12.27 -6.22
N GLY A 8 15.07 12.15 -6.03
CA GLY A 8 16.05 13.09 -6.61
C GLY A 8 16.29 12.93 -8.12
N GLN A 9 15.77 11.85 -8.73
CA GLN A 9 15.93 11.56 -10.16
C GLN A 9 14.71 11.97 -10.98
N THR A 10 13.65 12.47 -10.34
CA THR A 10 12.36 12.74 -10.98
C THR A 10 11.68 13.96 -10.35
N GLU A 11 10.92 14.72 -11.14
CA GLU A 11 10.26 15.94 -10.64
C GLU A 11 8.72 15.84 -10.64
N ARG A 12 8.14 14.95 -11.45
CA ARG A 12 6.69 14.96 -11.73
C ARG A 12 5.94 13.71 -11.28
N ILE A 13 6.55 12.54 -11.41
CA ILE A 13 5.85 11.28 -11.14
C ILE A 13 5.69 11.04 -9.63
N LYS A 14 4.58 10.44 -9.22
CA LYS A 14 4.42 9.91 -7.87
C LYS A 14 5.32 8.69 -7.69
N LEU A 15 5.80 8.50 -6.47
CA LEU A 15 6.66 7.38 -6.10
C LEU A 15 6.02 6.62 -4.96
N ALA A 16 5.98 5.30 -5.05
CA ALA A 16 5.38 4.47 -4.02
C ALA A 16 6.09 3.12 -3.88
N PRO A 17 6.27 2.62 -2.65
CA PRO A 17 6.57 1.21 -2.43
C PRO A 17 5.31 0.37 -2.71
N ALA A 18 5.49 -0.83 -3.26
CA ALA A 18 4.40 -1.75 -3.58
C ALA A 18 4.72 -3.18 -3.11
N VAL A 19 4.89 -3.44 -1.81
CA VAL A 19 4.52 -2.60 -0.64
C VAL A 19 5.58 -2.64 0.46
N LEU A 20 5.46 -1.76 1.46
CA LEU A 20 6.13 -1.88 2.74
C LEU A 20 5.41 -2.92 3.61
N VAL A 21 6.14 -3.96 4.00
CA VAL A 21 5.64 -4.97 4.95
C VAL A 21 5.84 -4.46 6.37
N THR A 22 4.91 -3.62 6.82
CA THR A 22 5.05 -2.82 8.06
C THR A 22 5.42 -3.63 9.32
N PRO A 23 4.95 -4.88 9.53
CA PRO A 23 5.33 -5.65 10.73
C PRO A 23 6.82 -6.01 10.82
N LEU A 24 7.55 -5.92 9.71
CA LEU A 24 8.99 -6.24 9.66
C LEU A 24 9.88 -5.01 9.93
N TYR A 25 9.30 -3.87 10.29
CA TYR A 25 10.02 -2.64 10.59
C TYR A 25 9.82 -2.23 12.05
N ASP A 26 10.80 -1.50 12.57
CA ASP A 26 10.59 -0.67 13.76
C ASP A 26 9.66 0.51 13.40
N PRO A 27 8.56 0.72 14.14
CA PRO A 27 7.53 1.69 13.76
C PRO A 27 8.03 3.13 13.80
N ALA A 28 8.73 3.56 14.86
CA ALA A 28 9.24 4.93 14.97
C ALA A 28 10.23 5.24 13.84
N ARG A 29 11.12 4.28 13.56
CA ARG A 29 12.07 4.40 12.45
C ARG A 29 11.36 4.52 11.10
N LEU A 30 10.37 3.67 10.83
CA LEU A 30 9.65 3.69 9.57
C LEU A 30 8.84 4.97 9.38
N LEU A 31 8.22 5.50 10.44
CA LEU A 31 7.51 6.78 10.41
C LEU A 31 8.44 7.94 10.02
N ALA A 32 9.62 8.02 10.63
CA ALA A 32 10.62 9.02 10.28
C ALA A 32 11.10 8.88 8.82
N GLU A 33 11.31 7.65 8.35
CA GLU A 33 11.71 7.39 6.96
C GLU A 33 10.62 7.75 5.94
N ILE A 34 9.35 7.53 6.28
CA ILE A 34 8.19 7.95 5.47
C ILE A 34 8.17 9.47 5.33
N GLY A 35 8.25 10.19 6.45
CA GLY A 35 8.25 11.65 6.42
C GLY A 35 9.44 12.22 5.65
N MET A 36 10.63 11.66 5.85
CA MET A 36 11.83 12.03 5.09
C MET A 36 11.66 11.76 3.59
N ALA A 37 11.13 10.60 3.21
CA ALA A 37 10.91 10.25 1.81
C ALA A 37 9.90 11.19 1.14
N ASP A 38 8.85 11.60 1.86
CA ASP A 38 7.88 12.57 1.34
C ASP A 38 8.53 13.94 1.11
N CYS A 39 9.29 14.45 2.09
CA CYS A 39 10.07 15.69 1.96
C CYS A 39 11.01 15.66 0.76
N LEU A 40 11.80 14.60 0.61
CA LEU A 40 12.74 14.43 -0.51
C LEU A 40 12.02 14.36 -1.86
N SER A 41 10.78 13.87 -1.87
CA SER A 41 9.94 13.82 -3.07
C SER A 41 9.13 15.09 -3.32
N ASN A 42 9.20 16.08 -2.43
CA ASN A 42 8.34 17.27 -2.44
C ASN A 42 6.84 16.92 -2.48
N GLY A 43 6.39 16.02 -1.59
CA GLY A 43 4.98 15.64 -1.48
C GLY A 43 4.47 14.67 -2.54
N ARG A 44 5.37 14.00 -3.29
CA ARG A 44 5.00 13.04 -4.36
C ARG A 44 4.93 11.59 -3.86
N LEU A 45 5.12 11.35 -2.57
CA LEU A 45 5.04 10.02 -2.00
C LEU A 45 3.58 9.51 -2.01
N ALA A 46 3.42 8.26 -2.39
CA ALA A 46 2.29 7.44 -1.99
C ALA A 46 2.82 6.21 -1.25
N LEU A 47 2.00 5.63 -0.38
CA LEU A 47 2.40 4.56 0.53
C LEU A 47 1.59 3.31 0.23
N GLY A 48 2.20 2.35 -0.46
CA GLY A 48 1.69 0.99 -0.46
C GLY A 48 2.13 0.27 0.81
N LEU A 49 1.17 -0.11 1.66
CA LEU A 49 1.39 -0.82 2.91
C LEU A 49 0.80 -2.23 2.83
N GLY A 50 1.41 -3.18 3.52
CA GLY A 50 0.88 -4.53 3.66
C GLY A 50 1.31 -5.19 4.98
N SER A 51 0.58 -6.24 5.34
CA SER A 51 0.93 -7.07 6.50
C SER A 51 2.08 -8.01 6.18
N GLY A 52 2.23 -8.43 4.92
CA GLY A 52 3.12 -9.55 4.56
C GLY A 52 2.40 -10.89 4.65
N TYR A 53 3.00 -11.92 4.04
CA TYR A 53 2.39 -13.26 3.93
C TYR A 53 3.38 -14.43 3.90
N GLN A 54 4.69 -14.16 3.90
CA GLN A 54 5.72 -15.17 3.73
C GLN A 54 6.27 -15.61 5.09
N PRO A 55 6.00 -16.84 5.56
CA PRO A 55 6.44 -17.29 6.89
C PRO A 55 7.96 -17.13 7.12
N TYR A 56 8.76 -17.46 6.12
CA TYR A 56 10.22 -17.40 6.22
C TYR A 56 10.77 -15.96 6.44
N GLU A 57 10.05 -14.92 6.00
CA GLU A 57 10.44 -13.53 6.28
C GLU A 57 10.21 -13.24 7.76
N PHE A 58 9.04 -13.61 8.27
CA PHE A 58 8.65 -13.42 9.66
C PHE A 58 9.58 -14.16 10.62
N ASP A 59 9.96 -15.39 10.29
CA ASP A 59 10.93 -16.18 11.08
C ASP A 59 12.28 -15.44 11.22
N ARG A 60 12.77 -14.82 10.14
CA ARG A 60 14.07 -14.11 10.11
C ARG A 60 14.07 -12.78 10.84
N PHE A 61 12.90 -12.15 10.95
CA PHE A 61 12.71 -10.92 11.71
C PHE A 61 12.17 -11.18 13.12
N HIS A 62 12.09 -12.46 13.52
CA HIS A 62 11.62 -12.89 14.84
C HIS A 62 10.21 -12.34 15.16
N ARG A 63 9.30 -12.44 14.18
CA ARG A 63 7.90 -12.02 14.29
C ARG A 63 6.98 -13.20 13.99
N GLU A 64 5.79 -13.17 14.58
CA GLU A 64 4.74 -14.16 14.29
C GLU A 64 3.86 -13.68 13.14
N LEU A 65 3.66 -14.53 12.14
CA LEU A 65 2.85 -14.19 10.98
C LEU A 65 1.38 -13.92 11.34
N ASP A 66 0.86 -14.58 12.37
CA ASP A 66 -0.53 -14.42 12.81
C ASP A 66 -0.83 -13.00 13.33
N ASN A 67 0.20 -12.34 13.88
CA ASN A 67 0.10 -10.96 14.38
C ASN A 67 0.26 -9.90 13.26
N ALA A 68 0.65 -10.30 12.05
CA ALA A 68 1.00 -9.38 10.97
C ALA A 68 -0.10 -8.39 10.59
N ARG A 69 -1.37 -8.84 10.60
CA ARG A 69 -2.52 -8.00 10.25
C ARG A 69 -2.87 -7.02 11.39
N PRO A 70 -3.07 -7.46 12.64
CA PRO A 70 -3.16 -6.57 13.79
C PRO A 70 -2.06 -5.49 13.82
N MET A 71 -0.79 -5.89 13.67
CA MET A 71 0.35 -4.97 13.62
C MET A 71 0.24 -3.92 12.51
N LEU A 72 -0.19 -4.29 11.30
CA LEU A 72 -0.47 -3.32 10.23
C LEU A 72 -1.54 -2.30 10.66
N GLY A 73 -2.58 -2.76 11.37
CA GLY A 73 -3.65 -1.89 11.86
C GLY A 73 -3.14 -0.87 12.87
N GLU A 74 -2.33 -1.30 13.83
CA GLU A 74 -1.68 -0.42 14.80
C GLU A 74 -0.73 0.57 14.12
N PHE A 75 0.07 0.12 13.14
CA PHE A 75 0.93 1.01 12.37
C PHE A 75 0.15 2.10 11.64
N ILE A 76 -1.01 1.77 11.07
CA ILE A 76 -1.89 2.75 10.43
C ILE A 76 -2.44 3.75 11.45
N ASP A 77 -2.75 3.31 12.66
CA ASP A 77 -3.22 4.21 13.72
C ASP A 77 -2.11 5.15 14.19
N MET A 78 -0.86 4.67 14.24
CA MET A 78 0.31 5.51 14.51
C MET A 78 0.62 6.52 13.40
N LEU A 79 0.31 6.25 12.13
CA LEU A 79 0.55 7.21 11.04
C LEU A 79 -0.21 8.53 11.24
N ASP A 80 -1.46 8.44 11.70
CA ASP A 80 -2.26 9.63 11.98
C ASP A 80 -1.64 10.42 13.15
N LEU A 81 -1.30 9.74 14.24
CA LEU A 81 -0.68 10.38 15.41
C LEU A 81 0.65 11.04 15.05
N ALA A 82 1.52 10.34 14.34
CA ALA A 82 2.86 10.79 14.01
C ALA A 82 2.89 12.05 13.13
N PHE A 83 1.89 12.24 12.28
CA PHE A 83 1.88 13.33 11.30
C PHE A 83 0.80 14.39 11.54
N LEU A 84 -0.16 14.15 12.44
CA LEU A 84 -1.17 15.14 12.83
C LEU A 84 -0.86 15.78 14.20
N GLU A 85 -0.15 15.08 15.08
CA GLU A 85 0.22 15.58 16.41
C GLU A 85 1.67 16.06 16.45
N GLU A 86 1.97 16.98 17.37
CA GLU A 86 3.35 17.45 17.58
C GLU A 86 4.22 16.34 18.17
N THR A 87 3.72 15.67 19.21
CA THR A 87 4.33 14.55 19.92
C THR A 87 3.21 13.55 20.22
N PHE A 88 3.52 12.25 20.20
CA PHE A 88 2.52 11.21 20.47
C PHE A 88 3.11 10.05 21.27
N GLU A 89 2.21 9.30 21.90
CA GLU A 89 2.47 8.02 22.56
C GLU A 89 1.58 6.96 21.90
N PHE A 90 2.02 5.71 21.91
CA PHE A 90 1.19 4.62 21.40
C PHE A 90 1.37 3.37 22.26
N HIS A 91 0.27 2.89 22.83
CA HIS A 91 0.23 1.69 23.64
C HIS A 91 -0.80 0.73 23.05
N GLY A 92 -0.33 -0.10 22.11
CA GLY A 92 -1.10 -1.15 21.46
C GLY A 92 -0.82 -2.53 22.05
N GLU A 93 -1.40 -3.55 21.43
CA GLU A 93 -1.14 -4.95 21.75
C GLU A 93 0.25 -5.39 21.23
N HIS A 94 0.69 -4.85 20.10
CA HIS A 94 1.96 -5.26 19.47
C HIS A 94 3.06 -4.20 19.49
N TYR A 95 2.69 -2.93 19.57
CA TYR A 95 3.63 -1.83 19.68
C TYR A 95 3.43 -1.03 20.96
N ASP A 96 4.54 -0.76 21.63
CA ASP A 96 4.61 0.14 22.77
C ASP A 96 5.67 1.19 22.47
N LEU A 97 5.24 2.44 22.31
CA LEU A 97 6.07 3.58 21.97
C LEU A 97 5.92 4.64 23.05
N PRO A 98 7.04 5.02 23.71
CA PRO A 98 7.04 6.14 24.63
C PRO A 98 6.83 7.45 23.88
N SER A 99 6.73 8.56 24.61
CA SER A 99 6.58 9.90 24.04
C SER A 99 7.58 10.15 22.92
N THR A 100 7.07 10.24 21.69
CA THR A 100 7.84 10.24 20.45
C THR A 100 7.46 11.45 19.60
N HIS A 101 8.48 12.10 19.04
CA HIS A 101 8.34 13.20 18.09
C HIS A 101 8.97 12.81 16.76
N ILE A 102 8.22 12.93 15.65
CA ILE A 102 8.73 12.69 14.30
C ILE A 102 9.00 14.03 13.61
N SER A 103 10.28 14.37 13.48
CA SER A 103 10.69 15.69 12.96
C SER A 103 10.47 15.85 11.46
N ALA A 104 10.67 14.78 10.67
CA ALA A 104 10.42 14.82 9.24
C ALA A 104 8.92 14.61 8.98
N ARG A 105 8.21 15.67 8.58
CA ARG A 105 6.77 15.62 8.31
C ARG A 105 6.47 15.72 6.82
N PRO A 106 5.48 14.95 6.31
CA PRO A 106 5.01 15.08 4.94
C PRO A 106 4.59 16.51 4.57
N VAL A 107 4.94 16.95 3.36
CA VAL A 107 4.80 18.34 2.89
C VAL A 107 3.33 18.76 2.76
N ASN A 108 2.47 17.83 2.32
CA ASN A 108 1.06 18.10 2.02
C ASN A 108 0.12 17.35 2.96
N GLY A 109 0.55 17.08 4.20
CA GLY A 109 -0.14 16.19 5.12
C GLY A 109 0.01 14.72 4.73
N LEU A 110 -0.83 13.86 5.30
CA LEU A 110 -0.72 12.40 5.10
C LEU A 110 -0.63 12.01 3.62
N PRO A 111 0.42 11.27 3.20
CA PRO A 111 0.54 10.76 1.85
C PRO A 111 -0.64 9.89 1.46
N GLN A 112 -0.85 9.70 0.17
CA GLN A 112 -1.87 8.76 -0.30
C GLN A 112 -1.51 7.34 0.11
N ILE A 113 -2.33 6.69 0.95
CA ILE A 113 -2.09 5.33 1.44
C ILE A 113 -2.94 4.31 0.68
N TRP A 114 -2.30 3.21 0.31
CA TRP A 114 -2.91 2.04 -0.30
C TRP A 114 -2.61 0.77 0.50
N ILE A 115 -3.65 0.00 0.82
CA ILE A 115 -3.50 -1.25 1.58
C ILE A 115 -3.50 -2.45 0.62
N ALA A 116 -2.42 -3.21 0.61
CA ALA A 116 -2.30 -4.41 -0.21
C ALA A 116 -3.12 -5.57 0.35
N GLY A 117 -3.75 -6.31 -0.57
CA GLY A 117 -4.35 -7.61 -0.28
C GLY A 117 -5.85 -7.64 -0.47
N ASP A 118 -6.39 -8.85 -0.43
CA ASP A 118 -7.82 -9.12 -0.56
C ASP A 118 -8.31 -9.96 0.63
N HIS A 119 -8.36 -9.33 1.80
CA HIS A 119 -8.83 -9.94 3.03
C HIS A 119 -9.68 -8.96 3.83
N GLU A 120 -10.64 -9.51 4.57
CA GLU A 120 -11.64 -8.74 5.31
C GLU A 120 -11.03 -7.68 6.25
N TYR A 121 -9.95 -8.04 6.95
CA TYR A 121 -9.26 -7.10 7.84
C TYR A 121 -8.78 -5.83 7.12
N GLY A 122 -8.17 -5.96 5.93
CA GLY A 122 -7.69 -4.84 5.14
C GLY A 122 -8.84 -4.01 4.57
N HIS A 123 -9.93 -4.67 4.17
CA HIS A 123 -11.15 -3.97 3.73
C HIS A 123 -11.74 -3.11 4.85
N ARG A 124 -11.80 -3.63 6.07
CA ARG A 124 -12.26 -2.87 7.25
C ARG A 124 -11.34 -1.69 7.58
N LEU A 125 -10.02 -1.86 7.46
CA LEU A 125 -9.07 -0.75 7.63
C LEU A 125 -9.29 0.36 6.59
N CYS A 126 -9.40 0.00 5.31
CA CYS A 126 -9.71 0.95 4.24
C CYS A 126 -11.01 1.70 4.50
N ALA A 127 -12.05 0.98 4.95
CA ALA A 127 -13.34 1.55 5.34
C ALA A 127 -13.22 2.62 6.42
N ARG A 128 -12.49 2.28 7.49
CA ARG A 128 -12.33 3.06 8.70
C ARG A 128 -11.59 4.38 8.45
N LYS A 129 -10.52 4.34 7.65
CA LYS A 129 -9.57 5.45 7.45
C LYS A 129 -9.69 6.14 6.08
N ALA A 130 -10.74 5.83 5.33
CA ALA A 130 -10.94 6.33 3.98
C ALA A 130 -9.81 6.06 2.96
N MET A 131 -9.10 4.94 3.12
CA MET A 131 -7.95 4.55 2.30
C MET A 131 -8.36 3.68 1.10
N CYS A 132 -7.50 3.60 0.08
CA CYS A 132 -7.76 2.74 -1.08
C CYS A 132 -7.12 1.36 -0.91
N ARG A 133 -7.75 0.37 -1.54
CA ARG A 133 -7.18 -0.97 -1.67
C ARG A 133 -6.22 -1.05 -2.86
N PHE A 134 -5.05 -1.64 -2.65
CA PHE A 134 -4.13 -2.05 -3.70
C PHE A 134 -4.29 -3.54 -4.01
N LEU A 135 -4.55 -3.85 -5.28
CA LEU A 135 -4.64 -5.22 -5.78
C LEU A 135 -3.29 -5.63 -6.37
N PRO A 136 -2.45 -6.37 -5.62
CA PRO A 136 -1.20 -6.89 -6.17
C PRO A 136 -1.50 -7.92 -7.25
N ALA A 137 -0.56 -8.09 -8.17
CA ALA A 137 -0.72 -9.03 -9.28
C ALA A 137 -0.86 -10.50 -8.81
N ALA A 138 -0.55 -10.78 -7.54
CA ALA A 138 -0.66 -12.09 -6.91
C ALA A 138 -2.11 -12.52 -6.56
N GLY A 139 -3.13 -11.73 -6.88
CA GLY A 139 -4.52 -12.19 -6.91
C GLY A 139 -4.79 -13.04 -8.16
N TRP A 140 -4.20 -14.24 -8.24
CA TRP A 140 -4.22 -15.16 -9.41
C TRP A 140 -5.59 -15.79 -9.71
N ALA A 141 -6.70 -15.22 -9.26
CA ALA A 141 -8.03 -15.66 -9.64
C ALA A 141 -8.50 -14.89 -10.89
N PRO A 142 -8.86 -15.56 -12.00
CA PRO A 142 -9.47 -14.94 -13.19
C PRO A 142 -10.76 -14.17 -12.88
N THR A 143 -11.31 -14.35 -11.68
CA THR A 143 -12.61 -13.82 -11.24
C THR A 143 -12.51 -12.45 -10.54
N THR A 144 -11.31 -12.00 -10.15
CA THR A 144 -11.10 -10.65 -9.58
C THR A 144 -11.01 -9.62 -10.70
N ASN A 145 -12.10 -9.49 -11.46
CA ASN A 145 -12.32 -8.39 -12.38
C ASN A 145 -12.42 -7.09 -11.58
N ALA A 146 -11.85 -5.99 -12.08
CA ALA A 146 -12.02 -4.66 -11.49
C ALA A 146 -13.50 -4.29 -11.26
N ARG A 147 -14.42 -4.86 -12.08
CA ARG A 147 -15.88 -4.77 -11.90
C ARG A 147 -16.41 -5.48 -10.65
N ASN A 148 -15.82 -6.62 -10.25
CA ASN A 148 -16.25 -7.39 -9.07
C ASN A 148 -15.66 -6.86 -7.76
N VAL A 149 -14.62 -6.04 -7.86
CA VAL A 149 -13.92 -5.43 -6.72
C VAL A 149 -14.75 -4.28 -6.14
N ASN A 150 -15.31 -3.42 -7.00
CA ASN A 150 -16.16 -2.31 -6.58
C ASN A 150 -17.60 -2.75 -6.27
N SER A 151 -18.08 -3.85 -6.84
CA SER A 151 -19.45 -4.35 -6.62
C SER A 151 -19.58 -5.33 -5.45
N SER A 152 -18.47 -5.76 -4.83
CA SER A 152 -18.57 -6.61 -3.64
C SER A 152 -19.11 -5.78 -2.49
N PRO A 153 -20.26 -6.13 -1.86
CA PRO A 153 -20.77 -5.43 -0.68
C PRO A 153 -19.81 -5.48 0.54
N LYS A 154 -18.71 -6.24 0.44
CA LYS A 154 -17.59 -6.29 1.40
C LYS A 154 -16.49 -5.25 1.11
N SER A 155 -16.51 -4.62 -0.07
CA SER A 155 -15.77 -3.40 -0.36
C SER A 155 -16.50 -2.26 0.31
N TYR A 156 -16.33 -2.15 1.63
CA TYR A 156 -16.91 -1.07 2.41
C TYR A 156 -16.63 0.27 1.73
N PRO A 157 -17.66 1.09 1.44
CA PRO A 157 -17.40 2.45 1.01
C PRO A 157 -16.65 3.14 2.14
N PRO A 158 -15.40 3.56 1.92
CA PRO A 158 -14.68 4.33 2.91
C PRO A 158 -15.51 5.52 3.36
N LYS A 159 -15.56 5.76 4.69
CA LYS A 159 -16.34 6.87 5.25
C LYS A 159 -16.04 8.16 4.49
N GLY A 160 -17.07 8.76 3.91
CA GLY A 160 -16.98 10.08 3.28
C GLY A 160 -16.34 10.14 1.88
N ARG A 161 -16.10 9.01 1.19
CA ARG A 161 -15.65 9.02 -0.21
C ARG A 161 -16.58 8.21 -1.12
N ASP A 162 -16.84 8.74 -2.31
CA ASP A 162 -17.63 8.06 -3.34
C ASP A 162 -16.81 6.92 -3.97
N PRO A 163 -17.24 5.65 -3.82
CA PRO A 163 -16.55 4.48 -4.38
C PRO A 163 -16.32 4.57 -5.89
N GLU A 164 -17.20 5.25 -6.65
CA GLU A 164 -17.08 5.39 -8.10
C GLU A 164 -15.92 6.32 -8.51
N THR A 165 -15.56 7.26 -7.63
CA THR A 165 -14.50 8.24 -7.90
C THR A 165 -13.15 7.85 -7.31
N MET A 166 -13.13 6.82 -6.46
CA MET A 166 -11.91 6.44 -5.76
C MET A 166 -10.93 5.71 -6.66
N PRO A 167 -9.62 6.04 -6.57
CA PRO A 167 -8.62 5.32 -7.32
C PRO A 167 -8.52 3.88 -6.81
N LEU A 168 -8.60 2.93 -7.73
CA LEU A 168 -8.35 1.51 -7.49
C LEU A 168 -6.98 1.13 -8.06
N PRO A 169 -5.89 1.18 -7.27
CA PRO A 169 -4.59 0.78 -7.74
C PRO A 169 -4.55 -0.75 -7.99
N VAL A 170 -4.25 -1.14 -9.23
CA VAL A 170 -4.15 -2.54 -9.67
C VAL A 170 -2.82 -2.77 -10.34
N GLN A 171 -2.07 -3.76 -9.87
CA GLN A 171 -0.85 -4.20 -10.52
C GLN A 171 -1.16 -5.23 -11.60
N ARG A 172 -0.65 -5.03 -12.82
CA ARG A 172 -0.82 -5.94 -13.96
C ARG A 172 0.51 -6.14 -14.69
N PHE A 173 0.80 -7.38 -15.06
CA PHE A 173 1.96 -7.71 -15.91
C PHE A 173 1.63 -7.47 -17.38
N MET A 174 2.15 -6.40 -17.97
CA MET A 174 1.85 -6.07 -19.36
C MET A 174 2.96 -6.53 -20.30
N GLY A 175 2.61 -7.33 -21.30
CA GLY A 175 3.46 -7.66 -22.44
C GLY A 175 2.92 -7.02 -23.71
N VAL A 176 3.67 -6.09 -24.31
CA VAL A 176 3.28 -5.40 -25.55
C VAL A 176 4.07 -5.97 -26.72
N THR A 177 3.39 -6.55 -27.71
CA THR A 177 4.03 -7.13 -28.91
C THR A 177 3.28 -6.74 -30.18
N LYS A 178 4.04 -6.54 -31.27
CA LYS A 178 3.48 -6.35 -32.62
C LYS A 178 3.05 -7.67 -33.27
N HIS A 179 3.55 -8.80 -32.79
CA HIS A 179 3.32 -10.12 -33.39
C HIS A 179 2.60 -11.04 -32.41
N MET A 180 1.32 -11.32 -32.69
CA MET A 180 0.46 -12.17 -31.87
C MET A 180 1.05 -13.56 -31.59
N LYS A 181 1.80 -14.13 -32.53
CA LYS A 181 2.45 -15.45 -32.38
C LYS A 181 3.63 -15.46 -31.39
N LYS A 182 4.21 -14.29 -31.06
CA LYS A 182 5.29 -14.15 -30.07
C LYS A 182 4.76 -13.85 -28.65
N ARG A 183 3.44 -13.79 -28.48
CA ARG A 183 2.84 -13.67 -27.16
C ARG A 183 3.13 -14.99 -26.42
N LEU A 184 3.78 -14.90 -25.26
CA LEU A 184 3.84 -16.04 -24.33
C LEU A 184 2.41 -16.54 -24.13
N PRO A 185 2.17 -17.86 -24.13
CA PRO A 185 0.85 -18.42 -23.89
C PRO A 185 0.15 -17.70 -22.74
N MET A 186 -1.14 -17.38 -22.88
CA MET A 186 -1.90 -16.81 -21.75
C MET A 186 -1.94 -17.77 -20.54
N SER A 187 -1.56 -19.04 -20.72
CA SER A 187 -1.33 -20.03 -19.67
C SER A 187 0.04 -19.91 -18.97
N THR A 188 1.02 -19.24 -19.59
CA THR A 188 2.36 -19.00 -19.03
C THR A 188 2.59 -17.53 -18.64
N MET A 189 1.66 -16.63 -18.98
CA MET A 189 1.63 -15.23 -18.56
C MET A 189 0.23 -14.83 -18.07
N PRO A 190 0.06 -14.32 -16.84
CA PRO A 190 -1.24 -14.14 -16.25
C PRO A 190 -1.87 -12.77 -16.55
N VAL A 191 -2.18 -12.37 -17.80
CA VAL A 191 -3.06 -11.20 -18.02
C VAL A 191 -3.94 -11.29 -19.28
N THR A 192 -5.18 -10.81 -19.08
CA THR A 192 -6.25 -10.45 -20.01
C THR A 192 -5.78 -9.58 -21.19
N ARG A 193 -6.49 -9.69 -22.32
CA ARG A 193 -6.30 -8.85 -23.53
C ARG A 193 -6.43 -7.36 -23.18
N CYS A 194 -5.40 -6.56 -23.48
CA CYS A 194 -5.55 -5.13 -23.72
C CYS A 194 -5.60 -4.94 -25.24
N VAL A 195 -6.77 -4.58 -25.76
CA VAL A 195 -6.94 -4.15 -27.16
C VAL A 195 -6.92 -2.63 -27.15
N TRP A 196 -5.86 -2.04 -27.70
CA TRP A 196 -5.86 -0.62 -28.03
C TRP A 196 -6.59 -0.46 -29.36
N HIS A 197 -7.74 0.22 -29.37
CA HIS A 197 -8.24 0.82 -30.60
C HIS A 197 -7.37 2.04 -30.89
N ARG A 198 -6.84 2.12 -32.12
CA ARG A 198 -6.16 3.32 -32.62
C ARG A 198 -7.14 4.50 -32.47
N LEU A 199 -6.65 5.61 -31.92
CA LEU A 199 -7.21 6.93 -32.17
C LEU A 199 -7.15 7.23 -33.67
#